data_AF-A0A0Q9W040-F1
#
_entry.id   AF-A0A0Q9W040-F1
#
_cell.length_a   1.000
_cell.length_b   1.000
_cell.length_c   1.000
_cell.angle_alpha   90.00
_cell.angle_beta   90.00
_cell.angle_gamma   90.00
#
_symmetry.space_group_name_H-M   'P 1'
#
loop_
_entity.id
_entity.type
_entity.pdbx_description
1 polymer ?
#
loop_
_entity_poly.entity_id
_entity_poly.type
_entity_poly.pdbx_seq_one_letter_code
_entity_poly.pdbx_strand_id
1 'polypeptide(L)'
;CALTQSRRKFFNYLPSSLLLLANVAQYVRSNRGTDLVYYEGNTYTPNEKLRAGQKSRDWKCSMYHKAKCRARLVTRITSQGDLIHVTSYRHTHPVMFMLQQQQESLDVDKLCLARNPLCIGIRPAKQEPVKLS
;
A
#
# COMPACT_ATOMS: atom_id res chain seq x y z
N CYS A 1 -26.37 37.47 12.32
CA CYS A 1 -25.56 36.77 11.29
C CYS A 1 -24.85 35.58 11.90
N ALA A 2 -25.46 34.39 11.82
CA ALA A 2 -24.82 33.13 12.17
C ALA A 2 -25.46 32.02 11.35
N LEU A 3 -24.71 31.40 10.44
CA LEU A 3 -25.05 30.10 9.88
C LEU A 3 -23.76 29.27 9.80
N THR A 4 -23.55 28.50 10.86
CA THR A 4 -22.76 27.28 10.87
C THR A 4 -23.54 26.20 10.11
N GLN A 5 -22.93 25.55 9.11
CA GLN A 5 -23.54 24.36 8.51
C GLN A 5 -22.53 23.22 8.32
N SER A 6 -22.62 22.27 9.24
CA SER A 6 -22.64 20.82 9.04
C SER A 6 -21.47 20.15 8.28
N ARG A 7 -20.40 19.81 9.01
CA ARG A 7 -19.47 18.71 8.65
C ARG A 7 -19.72 17.45 9.50
N ARG A 8 -20.94 16.95 9.54
CA ARG A 8 -21.25 15.65 10.14
C ARG A 8 -22.31 14.97 9.30
N LYS A 9 -22.18 13.65 9.13
CA LYS A 9 -23.11 12.69 8.50
C LYS A 9 -22.75 12.21 7.09
N PHE A 10 -21.62 11.53 6.93
CA PHE A 10 -21.44 10.50 5.86
C PHE A 10 -20.56 9.31 6.29
N PHE A 11 -20.36 9.10 7.60
CA PHE A 11 -19.52 8.01 8.14
C PHE A 11 -20.27 7.14 9.16
N ASN A 12 -21.56 6.89 8.96
CA ASN A 12 -22.27 5.86 9.71
C ASN A 12 -22.92 4.95 8.68
N TYR A 13 -22.82 3.63 8.86
CA TYR A 13 -23.30 2.55 7.98
C TYR A 13 -22.31 1.97 6.95
N LEU A 14 -21.04 1.78 7.31
CA LEU A 14 -20.27 0.67 6.73
C LEU A 14 -20.40 -0.55 7.68
N PRO A 15 -20.90 -1.72 7.22
CA PRO A 15 -20.97 -2.92 8.05
C PRO A 15 -19.57 -3.31 8.54
N SER A 16 -19.47 -3.87 9.74
CA SER A 16 -18.19 -4.20 10.41
C SER A 16 -17.26 -5.08 9.55
N SER A 17 -17.82 -5.89 8.64
CA SER A 17 -17.07 -6.67 7.64
C SER A 17 -16.39 -5.81 6.56
N LEU A 18 -16.99 -4.68 6.15
CA LEU A 18 -16.38 -3.72 5.23
C LEU A 18 -15.32 -2.84 5.92
N LEU A 19 -15.45 -2.58 7.22
CA LEU A 19 -14.42 -1.89 8.01
C LEU A 19 -13.13 -2.71 8.17
N LEU A 20 -13.23 -4.05 8.19
CA LEU A 20 -12.05 -4.92 8.25
C LEU A 20 -11.22 -4.88 6.96
N LEU A 21 -11.86 -4.72 5.80
CA LEU A 21 -11.18 -4.59 4.51
C LEU A 21 -10.51 -3.23 4.33
N ALA A 22 -11.00 -2.18 5.02
CA ALA A 22 -10.47 -0.82 4.88
C ALA A 22 -8.99 -0.68 5.27
N ASN A 23 -8.48 -1.61 6.08
CA ASN A 23 -7.07 -1.65 6.50
C ASN A 23 -6.28 -2.79 5.84
N VAL A 24 -6.86 -3.52 4.89
CA VAL A 24 -6.10 -4.53 4.12
C VAL A 24 -5.22 -3.81 3.11
N ALA A 25 -3.94 -4.15 3.11
CA ALA A 25 -2.94 -3.52 2.28
C ALA A 25 -3.21 -3.80 0.80
N GLN A 26 -3.26 -2.71 0.04
CA GLN A 26 -3.24 -2.75 -1.42
C GLN A 26 -1.79 -2.63 -1.89
N TYR A 27 -1.46 -3.34 -2.97
CA TYR A 27 -0.11 -3.37 -3.51
C TYR A 27 -0.06 -2.80 -4.91
N VAL A 28 0.99 -2.01 -5.17
CA VAL A 28 1.32 -1.49 -6.49
C VAL A 28 2.72 -1.96 -6.84
N ARG A 29 2.88 -2.57 -8.02
CA ARG A 29 4.18 -3.06 -8.47
C ARG A 29 4.96 -1.95 -9.17
N SER A 30 6.16 -1.66 -8.69
CA SER A 30 7.06 -0.72 -9.36
C SER A 30 7.64 -1.34 -10.65
N ASN A 31 8.12 -0.49 -11.57
CA ASN A 31 8.81 -0.91 -12.80
C ASN A 31 10.05 -1.78 -12.53
N ARG A 32 10.63 -1.71 -11.32
CA ARG A 32 11.76 -2.53 -10.88
C ARG A 32 11.32 -3.86 -10.23
N GLY A 33 10.03 -4.17 -10.24
CA GLY A 33 9.46 -5.39 -9.67
C GLY A 33 9.38 -5.42 -8.15
N THR A 34 9.55 -4.28 -7.47
CA THR A 34 9.31 -4.18 -6.02
C THR A 34 7.85 -3.85 -5.76
N ASP A 35 7.21 -4.60 -4.86
CA ASP A 35 5.85 -4.34 -4.41
C ASP A 35 5.84 -3.23 -3.37
N LEU A 36 4.95 -2.25 -3.57
CA LEU A 36 4.78 -1.08 -2.74
C LEU A 36 3.39 -1.13 -2.10
N VAL A 37 3.28 -0.81 -0.80
CA VAL A 37 1.97 -0.65 -0.16
C VAL A 37 1.37 0.68 -0.59
N TYR A 38 0.14 0.67 -1.09
CA TYR A 38 -0.66 1.86 -1.32
C TYR A 38 -1.57 2.12 -0.12
N TYR A 39 -1.53 3.33 0.41
CA TYR A 39 -2.36 3.77 1.52
C TYR A 39 -2.57 5.28 1.45
N GLU A 40 -3.83 5.72 1.52
CA GLU A 40 -4.24 7.14 1.55
C GLU A 40 -3.55 8.02 0.49
N GLY A 41 -3.55 7.59 -0.77
CA GLY A 41 -2.97 8.36 -1.88
C GLY A 41 -1.44 8.39 -1.92
N ASN A 42 -0.78 7.58 -1.07
CA ASN A 42 0.68 7.50 -0.99
C ASN A 42 1.14 6.05 -1.15
N THR A 43 2.39 5.89 -1.61
CA THR A 43 3.05 4.58 -1.68
C THR A 43 4.15 4.46 -0.63
N TYR A 44 4.35 3.23 -0.16
CA TYR A 44 5.33 2.87 0.86
C TYR A 44 6.21 1.72 0.36
N THR A 45 7.51 1.91 0.50
CA THR A 45 8.55 0.94 0.10
C THR A 45 8.96 0.13 1.33
N PRO A 46 9.20 -1.18 1.20
CA PRO A 46 9.59 -1.99 2.34
C PRO A 46 10.93 -1.51 2.89
N ASN A 47 11.02 -1.42 4.22
CA ASN A 47 12.23 -0.99 4.89
C ASN A 47 13.29 -2.10 4.92
N GLU A 48 12.85 -3.36 4.91
CA GLU A 48 13.71 -4.54 4.89
C GLU A 48 13.19 -5.65 3.96
N LYS A 49 14.08 -6.61 3.67
CA LYS A 49 13.73 -7.84 2.97
C LYS A 49 12.89 -8.71 3.90
N LEU A 50 11.86 -9.33 3.35
CA LEU A 50 11.04 -10.27 4.08
C LEU A 50 11.85 -11.53 4.42
N ARG A 51 11.79 -11.98 5.67
CA ARG A 51 12.43 -13.21 6.17
C ARG A 51 11.40 -14.32 6.37
N ALA A 52 11.85 -15.57 6.31
CA ALA A 52 10.99 -16.71 6.62
C ALA A 52 10.46 -16.62 8.06
N GLY A 53 9.17 -16.89 8.26
CA GLY A 53 8.51 -16.82 9.57
C GLY A 53 8.24 -15.39 10.09
N GLN A 54 8.58 -14.36 9.33
CA GLN A 54 8.29 -12.97 9.69
C GLN A 54 6.77 -12.73 9.66
N LYS A 55 6.22 -12.17 10.75
CA LYS A 55 4.76 -11.95 10.93
C LYS A 55 4.32 -10.52 10.62
N SER A 56 5.27 -9.61 10.49
CA SER A 56 5.02 -8.20 10.23
C SER A 56 6.15 -7.58 9.42
N ARG A 57 5.87 -6.51 8.70
CA ARG A 57 6.86 -5.84 7.85
C ARG A 57 6.78 -4.33 8.02
N ASP A 58 7.94 -3.70 8.16
CA ASP A 58 8.05 -2.24 8.25
C ASP A 58 8.14 -1.60 6.86
N TRP A 59 7.47 -0.46 6.70
CA TRP A 59 7.42 0.29 5.46
C TRP A 59 7.69 1.77 5.70
N LYS A 60 8.31 2.41 4.72
CA LYS A 60 8.54 3.87 4.70
C LYS A 60 7.93 4.48 3.46
N CYS A 61 7.40 5.69 3.59
CA CYS A 61 6.88 6.40 2.43
C CYS A 61 7.92 6.46 1.30
N SER A 62 7.49 6.28 0.05
CA SER A 62 8.39 6.33 -1.11
C SER A 62 9.07 7.69 -1.27
N MET A 63 8.52 8.76 -0.69
CA MET A 63 9.11 10.10 -0.64
C MET A 63 10.07 10.32 0.54
N TYR A 64 10.40 9.28 1.32
CA TYR A 64 11.28 9.37 2.49
C TYR A 64 12.59 10.11 2.21
N HIS A 65 13.27 9.76 1.12
CA HIS A 65 14.54 10.38 0.75
C HIS A 65 14.35 11.70 0.00
N LYS A 66 13.37 11.75 -0.92
CA LYS A 66 13.15 12.86 -1.85
C LYS A 66 12.54 14.10 -1.17
N ALA A 67 11.56 13.93 -0.30
CA ALA A 67 10.89 15.03 0.42
C ALA A 67 11.22 15.04 1.93
N LYS A 68 12.20 14.25 2.38
CA LYS A 68 12.50 14.05 3.81
C LYS A 68 11.29 13.60 4.63
N CYS A 69 10.37 12.88 3.98
CA CYS A 69 9.15 12.37 4.60
C CYS A 69 9.47 11.37 5.71
N ARG A 70 8.73 11.42 6.81
CA ARG A 70 8.90 10.50 7.95
C ARG A 70 7.69 9.61 8.18
N ALA A 71 6.71 9.60 7.28
CA ALA A 71 5.57 8.70 7.36
C ALA A 71 6.01 7.23 7.26
N ARG A 72 5.40 6.40 8.10
CA ARG A 72 5.74 4.98 8.32
C ARG A 72 4.47 4.18 8.58
N LEU A 73 4.47 2.93 8.14
CA LEU A 73 3.46 1.95 8.49
C LEU A 73 4.10 0.57 8.67
N VAL A 74 3.35 -0.31 9.32
CA VAL A 74 3.67 -1.72 9.50
C VAL A 74 2.52 -2.52 8.91
N THR A 75 2.83 -3.57 8.15
CA THR A 75 1.81 -4.56 7.80
C THR A 75 1.95 -5.77 8.70
N ARG A 76 0.83 -6.33 9.16
CA ARG A 76 0.76 -7.64 9.83
C ARG A 76 0.24 -8.66 8.84
N ILE A 77 0.98 -9.76 8.69
CA ILE A 77 0.65 -10.84 7.76
C ILE A 77 -0.48 -11.68 8.38
N THR A 78 -1.60 -11.80 7.66
CA THR A 78 -2.72 -12.66 8.05
C THR A 78 -3.16 -13.54 6.88
N SER A 79 -4.01 -14.53 7.12
CA SER A 79 -4.55 -15.40 6.05
C SER A 79 -5.50 -14.67 5.10
N GLN A 80 -6.07 -13.54 5.52
CA GLN A 80 -7.04 -12.75 4.74
C GLN A 80 -6.38 -11.58 3.98
N GLY A 81 -5.07 -11.42 4.10
CA GLY A 81 -4.34 -10.27 3.58
C GLY A 81 -3.46 -9.60 4.65
N ASP A 82 -2.70 -8.60 4.23
CA ASP A 82 -1.83 -7.86 5.12
C ASP A 82 -2.60 -6.70 5.75
N LEU A 83 -2.64 -6.62 7.08
CA LEU A 83 -3.33 -5.53 7.78
C LEU A 83 -2.37 -4.37 8.04
N ILE A 84 -2.74 -3.16 7.62
CA ILE A 84 -1.97 -1.95 7.83
C ILE A 84 -2.18 -1.42 9.25
N HIS A 85 -1.07 -1.09 9.89
CA HIS A 85 -0.99 -0.25 11.09
C HIS A 85 -0.04 0.93 10.82
N VAL A 86 -0.59 2.14 10.73
CA VAL A 86 0.22 3.33 10.48
C VAL A 86 0.91 3.76 11.77
N THR A 87 2.24 3.80 11.74
CA THR A 87 3.07 4.21 12.88
C THR A 87 3.44 5.69 12.83
N SER A 88 3.39 6.32 11.65
CA SER A 88 3.52 7.77 11.50
C SER A 88 2.78 8.28 10.27
N TYR A 89 1.86 9.22 10.48
CA TYR A 89 1.08 9.90 9.44
C TYR A 89 1.77 11.18 8.91
N ARG A 90 2.99 11.49 9.35
CA ARG A 90 3.66 12.77 9.05
C ARG A 90 4.25 12.80 7.64
N HIS A 91 3.45 13.29 6.70
CA HIS A 91 3.90 13.61 5.35
C HIS A 91 4.44 15.04 5.25
N THR A 92 5.46 15.22 4.41
CA THR A 92 6.11 16.52 4.09
C THR A 92 5.95 16.86 2.62
N HIS A 93 5.00 16.20 1.96
CA HIS A 93 4.70 16.32 0.54
C HIS A 93 3.17 16.14 0.35
N PRO A 94 2.61 16.66 -0.75
CA PRO A 94 1.23 16.34 -1.11
C PRO A 94 1.08 14.84 -1.42
N VAL A 95 -0.15 14.36 -1.39
CA VAL A 95 -0.46 12.99 -1.84
C VAL A 95 0.08 12.74 -3.24
N MET A 96 0.67 11.56 -3.46
CA MET A 96 1.29 11.22 -4.75
C MET A 96 0.25 10.86 -5.81
N PHE A 97 -0.84 10.24 -5.37
CA PHE A 97 -1.94 9.81 -6.21
C PHE A 97 -3.20 10.47 -5.67
N MET A 98 -3.74 11.42 -6.43
CA MET A 98 -5.08 11.93 -6.15
C MET A 98 -6.08 10.88 -6.61
N LEU A 99 -7.08 10.58 -5.78
CA LEU A 99 -8.29 9.93 -6.25
C LEU A 99 -8.99 10.92 -7.19
N GLN A 100 -8.74 10.83 -8.50
CA GLN A 100 -9.61 11.47 -9.48
C GLN A 100 -10.97 10.77 -9.40
N GLN A 101 -11.89 11.34 -8.62
CA GLN A 101 -13.31 11.08 -8.86
C GLN A 101 -13.60 11.59 -10.28
N GLN A 102 -14.08 10.70 -11.15
CA GLN A 102 -14.43 10.93 -12.57
C GLN A 102 -13.28 10.85 -13.60
N GLN A 103 -12.80 9.63 -13.87
CA GLN A 103 -12.58 9.16 -15.24
C GLN A 103 -12.72 7.63 -15.22
N GLU A 104 -13.91 7.15 -15.57
CA GLU A 104 -14.16 5.75 -15.92
C GLU A 104 -13.30 5.38 -17.14
N SER A 105 -12.04 4.97 -16.92
CA SER A 105 -11.20 4.17 -17.87
C SER A 105 -9.71 4.13 -17.49
N LEU A 106 -9.28 4.51 -16.28
CA LEU A 106 -7.88 4.36 -15.88
C LEU A 106 -7.55 2.88 -15.62
N ASP A 107 -6.97 2.22 -16.64
CA ASP A 107 -6.12 1.03 -16.58
C ASP A 107 -6.32 0.16 -15.30
N VAL A 108 -7.47 -0.52 -15.22
CA VAL A 108 -7.73 -1.55 -14.19
C VAL A 108 -6.61 -2.63 -14.21
N ASP A 109 -5.87 -2.74 -15.31
CA ASP A 109 -4.70 -3.59 -15.50
C ASP A 109 -3.47 -3.26 -14.62
N LYS A 110 -3.40 -2.09 -13.97
CA LYS A 110 -2.23 -1.72 -13.13
C LYS A 110 -2.45 -1.80 -11.62
N LEU A 111 -3.69 -1.92 -11.16
CA LEU A 111 -3.99 -2.30 -9.79
C LEU A 111 -4.04 -3.83 -9.73
N CYS A 112 -2.88 -4.47 -9.85
CA CYS A 112 -2.75 -5.90 -9.66
C CYS A 112 -3.01 -6.23 -8.17
N LEU A 113 -4.30 -6.41 -7.85
CA LEU A 113 -4.76 -6.90 -6.56
C LEU A 113 -4.34 -8.37 -6.40
N ALA A 114 -3.09 -8.58 -6.01
CA ALA A 114 -2.66 -9.62 -5.09
C ALA A 114 -1.18 -9.34 -4.73
N ARG A 115 -0.78 -9.38 -3.45
CA ARG A 115 -0.70 -10.68 -2.78
C ARG A 115 -0.46 -10.60 -1.28
N ASN A 116 -1.04 -11.58 -0.60
CA ASN A 116 -0.42 -12.29 0.50
C ASN A 116 -1.02 -13.73 0.54
N PRO A 117 -0.27 -14.80 0.19
CA PRO A 117 -0.65 -16.18 0.58
C PRO A 117 0.20 -16.70 1.77
N LEU A 118 0.56 -15.79 2.68
CA LEU A 118 1.65 -15.83 3.66
C LEU A 118 3.06 -15.57 3.08
N CYS A 119 3.11 -14.85 1.96
CA CYS A 119 4.27 -14.08 1.48
C CYS A 119 5.46 -14.88 0.89
N ILE A 120 5.18 -15.72 -0.12
CA ILE A 120 6.13 -16.67 -0.75
C ILE A 120 7.44 -16.01 -1.23
N GLY A 121 8.50 -16.25 -0.44
CA GLY A 121 9.82 -16.82 -0.75
C GLY A 121 10.46 -16.69 -2.15
N ILE A 122 11.78 -16.43 -2.10
CA ILE A 122 12.81 -16.83 -3.08
C ILE A 122 12.75 -16.10 -4.44
N ARG A 123 13.77 -15.29 -4.72
CA ARG A 123 14.00 -14.69 -6.04
C ARG A 123 13.97 -15.81 -7.10
N PRO A 124 13.28 -15.70 -8.24
CA PRO A 124 13.71 -16.48 -9.39
C PRO A 124 15.15 -16.01 -9.68
N ALA A 125 16.09 -16.97 -9.71
CA ALA A 125 17.41 -16.70 -10.25
C ALA A 125 17.21 -16.07 -11.63
N LYS A 126 17.94 -14.99 -11.89
CA LYS A 126 18.14 -14.43 -13.21
C LYS A 126 18.43 -15.61 -14.14
N GLN A 127 17.50 -15.95 -15.04
CA GLN A 127 17.78 -16.95 -16.08
C GLN A 127 18.94 -16.37 -16.88
N GLU A 128 20.11 -17.01 -16.76
CA GLU A 128 21.16 -16.78 -17.74
C GLU A 128 20.64 -17.29 -19.08
N PRO A 129 20.82 -16.53 -20.18
CA PRO A 129 20.40 -17.00 -21.48
C PRO A 129 21.16 -18.28 -21.79
N VAL A 130 20.42 -19.37 -22.02
CA VAL A 130 20.97 -20.60 -22.59
C VAL A 130 21.54 -20.22 -23.96
N LYS A 131 22.87 -20.18 -24.08
CA LYS A 131 23.54 -20.10 -25.37
C LYS A 131 23.22 -21.40 -26.11
N LEU A 132 22.39 -21.29 -27.14
CA LEU A 132 22.22 -22.35 -28.12
C LEU A 132 23.52 -22.41 -28.93
N SER A 133 24.15 -23.59 -28.92
CA SER A 133 25.34 -23.96 -29.70
C SER A 133 25.07 -23.94 -31.20
#